data_AF-A0A9J7EAP4-F1
#
_entry.id   AF-A0A9J7EAP4-F1
#
_cell.length_a   1.000
_cell.length_b   1.000
_cell.length_c   1.000
_cell.angle_alpha   90.00
_cell.angle_beta   90.00
_cell.angle_gamma   90.00
#
_symmetry.space_group_name_H-M   'P 1'
#
loop_
_entity.id
_entity.type
_entity.pdbx_description
1 polymer ?
#
loop_
_entity_poly.entity_id
_entity_poly.type
_entity_poly.pdbx_seq_one_letter_code
_entity_poly.pdbx_strand_id
1 'polypeptide(L)'
;MFSKIILIFIAKFLWTVAWDMSDVDDIDDIDIYEINTGKAPFFELPCMRIGGTCARVHACPPGTKVGQKGLCPEQQRYGMECCRPRQMDMAGRRGSSTGRPHIPVKWTINKEDKGKAWKKKVQPKLLWRTKSKGLTECRSRHGECVPKSFRCSPDLHVSDATGCGFKETCCLRIPMHAM
;
A
#
# COMPACT_ATOMS: atom_id res chain seq x y z
N MET A 1 16.93 24.83 75.12
CA MET A 1 17.51 23.62 74.50
C MET A 1 16.91 23.26 73.14
N PHE A 2 15.65 23.57 72.84
CA PHE A 2 14.97 23.19 71.57
C PHE A 2 15.50 23.88 70.29
N SER A 3 16.07 25.09 70.39
CA SER A 3 16.55 25.86 69.22
C SER A 3 17.72 25.21 68.47
N LYS A 4 18.62 24.49 69.17
CA LYS A 4 19.77 23.82 68.54
C LYS A 4 19.36 22.55 67.77
N ILE A 5 18.29 21.88 68.20
CA ILE A 5 17.81 20.66 67.55
C ILE A 5 17.18 21.00 66.20
N ILE A 6 16.40 22.08 66.13
CA ILE A 6 15.74 22.54 64.90
C ILE A 6 16.77 22.89 63.81
N LEU A 7 17.87 23.57 64.17
CA LEU A 7 18.95 23.89 63.22
C LEU A 7 19.64 22.64 62.65
N ILE A 8 19.78 21.58 63.45
CA ILE A 8 20.36 20.30 62.98
C ILE A 8 19.41 19.61 61.98
N PHE A 9 18.10 19.65 62.24
CA PHE A 9 17.11 19.08 61.32
C PHE A 9 17.03 19.86 60.01
N ILE A 10 17.05 21.20 60.06
CA ILE A 10 17.03 22.03 58.85
C ILE A 10 18.32 21.82 58.02
N ALA A 11 19.49 21.76 58.67
CA ALA A 11 20.75 21.51 57.98
C ALA A 11 20.79 20.11 57.34
N LYS A 12 20.28 19.08 58.03
CA LYS A 12 20.17 17.73 57.46
C LYS A 12 19.18 17.67 56.31
N PHE A 13 18.02 18.32 56.45
CA PHE A 13 17.01 18.34 55.40
C PHE A 13 17.53 19.04 54.15
N LEU A 14 18.17 20.20 54.30
CA LEU A 14 18.80 20.94 53.20
C LEU A 14 19.92 20.14 52.52
N TRP A 15 20.71 19.37 53.27
CA TRP A 15 21.71 18.47 52.69
C TRP A 15 21.06 17.35 51.88
N THR A 16 19.95 16.76 52.35
CA THR A 16 19.27 15.68 51.63
C THR A 16 18.66 16.16 50.30
N VAL A 17 17.99 17.32 50.27
CA VAL A 17 17.41 17.84 49.01
C VAL A 17 18.47 18.33 48.02
N ALA A 18 19.65 18.74 48.49
CA ALA A 18 20.72 19.21 47.60
C ALA A 18 21.43 18.08 46.83
N TRP A 19 21.28 16.81 47.24
CA TRP A 19 21.92 15.66 46.59
C TRP A 19 21.03 14.94 45.55
N ASP A 20 19.77 15.35 45.37
CA ASP A 20 18.81 14.69 44.48
C ASP A 20 18.59 15.44 43.15
N MET A 21 19.47 16.40 42.83
CA MET A 21 19.28 17.34 41.71
C MET A 21 20.54 17.46 40.84
N SER A 22 21.28 16.36 40.72
CA SER A 22 22.38 16.23 39.76
C SER A 22 22.21 14.90 39.04
N ASP A 23 22.25 14.97 37.71
CA ASP A 23 22.30 13.86 36.75
C ASP A 23 20.94 13.37 36.18
N VAL A 24 20.23 14.30 35.52
CA VAL A 24 19.42 13.97 34.33
C VAL A 24 19.77 14.96 33.22
N ASP A 25 20.97 14.84 32.67
CA ASP A 25 21.35 15.43 31.39
C ASP A 25 22.40 14.48 30.79
N ASP A 26 21.94 13.54 29.95
CA ASP A 26 22.67 12.88 28.86
C ASP A 26 21.79 11.74 28.31
N ILE A 27 20.73 12.11 27.58
CA ILE A 27 20.07 11.23 26.60
C ILE A 27 20.50 11.72 25.22
N ASP A 28 21.74 11.37 24.84
CA ASP A 28 22.23 11.44 23.45
C ASP A 28 22.73 10.05 23.01
N ASP A 29 22.01 8.99 23.40
CA ASP A 29 22.29 7.60 22.98
C ASP A 29 20.99 6.80 22.68
N ILE A 30 19.98 7.44 22.10
CA ILE A 30 18.90 6.72 21.40
C ILE A 30 19.18 6.80 19.89
N ASP A 31 20.13 5.99 19.43
CA ASP A 31 20.29 5.62 18.02
C ASP A 31 20.50 4.10 17.82
N ILE A 32 20.16 3.27 18.82
CA ILE A 32 20.20 1.79 18.71
C ILE A 32 18.81 1.20 18.43
N TYR A 33 17.84 2.02 18.01
CA TYR A 33 16.60 1.57 17.38
C TYR A 33 16.34 2.20 16.00
N GLU A 34 17.30 2.96 15.46
CA GLU A 34 17.29 3.46 14.08
C GLU A 34 18.28 2.69 13.18
N ILE A 35 18.68 1.48 13.58
CA ILE A 35 19.58 0.63 12.77
C ILE A 35 18.80 -0.20 11.72
N ASN A 36 17.46 -0.20 11.72
CA ASN A 36 16.66 -0.93 10.71
C ASN A 36 15.35 -0.28 10.25
N THR A 37 15.00 0.91 10.75
CA THR A 37 13.75 1.61 10.43
C THR A 37 13.99 2.68 9.39
N GLY A 38 14.06 2.32 8.10
CA GLY A 38 13.86 3.34 7.07
C GLY A 38 14.31 3.02 5.65
N LYS A 39 15.31 2.16 5.47
CA LYS A 39 15.64 1.68 4.12
C LYS A 39 14.74 0.51 3.77
N ALA A 40 13.52 0.83 3.35
CA ALA A 40 12.63 -0.17 2.82
C ALA A 40 13.39 -0.94 1.71
N PRO A 41 13.50 -2.28 1.81
CA PRO A 41 14.48 -3.09 1.09
C PRO A 41 14.20 -3.23 -0.42
N PHE A 42 13.53 -2.27 -1.03
CA PHE A 42 13.17 -2.27 -2.45
C PHE A 42 13.19 -0.87 -3.09
N PHE A 43 13.62 0.17 -2.36
CA PHE A 43 13.50 1.57 -2.76
C PHE A 43 14.87 2.21 -2.97
N GLU A 44 15.54 1.80 -4.05
CA GLU A 44 16.73 2.50 -4.53
C GLU A 44 16.32 3.64 -5.47
N LEU A 45 16.73 4.87 -5.15
CA LEU A 45 16.44 6.09 -5.92
C LEU A 45 16.69 5.97 -7.43
N PRO A 46 17.81 5.40 -7.92
CA PRO A 46 18.07 5.35 -9.37
C PRO A 46 17.03 4.50 -10.12
N CYS A 47 16.57 3.38 -9.56
CA CYS A 47 15.50 2.57 -10.15
C CYS A 47 14.14 3.27 -10.07
N MET A 48 13.83 3.94 -8.95
CA MET A 48 12.58 4.68 -8.79
C MET A 48 12.49 5.89 -9.74
N ARG A 49 13.59 6.59 -10.01
CA ARG A 49 13.63 7.76 -10.90
C ARG A 49 13.18 7.41 -12.32
N ILE A 50 13.39 6.17 -12.75
CA ILE A 50 12.92 5.67 -14.04
C ILE A 50 11.55 4.99 -13.95
N GLY A 51 10.87 5.06 -12.80
CA GLY A 51 9.56 4.42 -12.56
C GLY A 51 9.63 2.90 -12.43
N GLY A 52 10.79 2.37 -12.01
CA GLY A 52 10.99 0.96 -11.73
C GLY A 52 10.93 0.62 -10.24
N THR A 53 11.03 -0.67 -9.93
CA THR A 53 11.19 -1.20 -8.57
C THR A 53 12.29 -2.25 -8.55
N CYS A 54 13.08 -2.29 -7.48
CA CYS A 54 14.11 -3.32 -7.31
C CYS A 54 13.46 -4.63 -6.83
N ALA A 55 13.67 -5.72 -7.56
CA ALA A 55 13.22 -7.04 -7.15
C ALA A 55 14.21 -8.12 -7.61
N ARG A 56 14.05 -9.35 -7.14
CA ARG A 56 14.90 -10.46 -7.61
C ARG A 56 14.69 -10.71 -9.10
N VAL A 57 15.75 -11.15 -9.78
CA VAL A 57 15.73 -11.41 -11.24
C VAL A 57 14.60 -12.36 -11.67
N HIS A 58 14.20 -13.31 -10.82
CA HIS A 58 13.08 -14.23 -11.09
C HIS A 58 11.70 -13.65 -10.75
N ALA A 59 11.65 -12.62 -9.90
CA ALA A 59 10.41 -11.94 -9.53
C ALA A 59 10.03 -10.84 -10.53
N CYS A 60 10.99 -10.34 -11.33
CA CYS A 60 10.67 -9.43 -12.42
C CYS A 60 9.82 -10.14 -13.49
N PRO A 61 8.67 -9.58 -13.90
CA PRO A 61 7.92 -10.08 -15.04
C PRO A 61 8.79 -10.08 -16.32
N PRO A 62 8.61 -11.06 -17.22
CA PRO A 62 9.39 -11.15 -18.45
C PRO A 62 9.24 -9.87 -19.29
N GLY A 63 10.34 -9.36 -19.84
CA GLY A 63 10.34 -8.13 -20.64
C GLY A 63 10.32 -6.80 -19.86
N THR A 64 10.26 -6.85 -18.52
CA THR A 64 10.31 -5.66 -17.65
C THR A 64 11.70 -5.39 -17.05
N LYS A 65 12.65 -6.31 -17.23
CA LYS A 65 14.03 -6.14 -16.76
C LYS A 65 14.71 -5.03 -17.55
N VAL A 66 15.34 -4.09 -16.85
CA VAL A 66 16.06 -2.98 -17.50
C VAL A 66 17.44 -3.45 -17.99
N GLY A 67 18.06 -4.47 -17.39
CA GLY A 67 19.38 -4.98 -17.80
C GLY A 67 20.54 -4.03 -17.47
N GLN A 68 20.27 -2.88 -16.85
CA GLN A 68 21.28 -1.86 -16.56
C GLN A 68 21.80 -2.01 -15.12
N LYS A 69 23.12 -2.15 -14.98
CA LYS A 69 23.81 -2.18 -13.69
C LYS A 69 23.78 -0.81 -13.02
N GLY A 70 23.83 -0.76 -11.68
CA GLY A 70 23.83 0.48 -10.90
C GLY A 70 22.45 1.10 -10.64
N LEU A 71 21.35 0.44 -11.03
CA LEU A 71 19.99 0.87 -10.68
C LEU A 71 19.54 0.41 -9.29
N CYS A 72 20.11 -0.69 -8.80
CA CYS A 72 19.95 -1.17 -7.43
C CYS A 72 21.35 -1.52 -6.87
N PRO A 73 22.25 -0.53 -6.72
CA PRO A 73 23.68 -0.75 -6.44
C PRO A 73 23.97 -1.65 -5.24
N GLU A 74 23.25 -1.50 -4.13
CA GLU A 74 23.45 -2.35 -2.94
C GLU A 74 22.84 -3.74 -3.16
N GLN A 75 21.68 -3.78 -3.81
CA GLN A 75 20.88 -5.00 -3.92
C GLN A 75 21.30 -5.90 -5.08
N GLN A 76 22.02 -5.37 -6.07
CA GLN A 76 22.56 -6.12 -7.20
C GLN A 76 23.54 -7.20 -6.76
N ARG A 77 24.28 -6.97 -5.66
CA ARG A 77 25.15 -7.99 -5.04
C ARG A 77 24.38 -9.22 -4.59
N TYR A 78 23.09 -9.07 -4.29
CA TYR A 78 22.19 -10.13 -3.85
C TYR A 78 21.29 -10.68 -4.98
N GLY A 79 21.63 -10.39 -6.25
CA GLY A 79 20.86 -10.87 -7.40
C GLY A 79 19.52 -10.15 -7.60
N MET A 80 19.46 -8.87 -7.20
CA MET A 80 18.32 -7.99 -7.49
C MET A 80 18.58 -7.15 -8.74
N GLU A 81 17.51 -6.85 -9.46
CA GLU A 81 17.53 -6.07 -10.69
C GLU A 81 16.38 -5.06 -10.67
N CYS A 82 16.51 -3.97 -11.41
CA CYS A 82 15.44 -3.00 -11.57
C CYS A 82 14.43 -3.51 -12.60
N CYS A 83 13.18 -3.73 -12.17
CA CYS A 83 12.06 -4.05 -13.04
C CYS A 83 11.25 -2.79 -13.32
N ARG A 84 11.01 -2.48 -14.60
CA ARG A 84 10.17 -1.36 -15.04
C ARG A 84 9.03 -1.89 -15.93
N PRO A 85 7.76 -1.75 -15.52
CA PRO A 85 6.64 -2.10 -16.39
C PRO A 85 6.67 -1.24 -17.65
N ARG A 86 6.47 -1.85 -18.82
CA ARG A 86 6.34 -1.09 -20.06
C ARG A 86 4.99 -0.35 -20.01
N GLN A 87 4.90 0.85 -20.59
CA GLN A 87 3.66 1.65 -20.57
C GLN A 87 2.41 0.87 -21.05
N MET A 88 2.59 -0.16 -21.89
CA MET A 88 1.50 -1.02 -22.35
C MET A 88 0.92 -1.95 -21.28
N ASP A 89 1.63 -2.21 -20.18
CA ASP A 89 1.17 -3.04 -19.06
C ASP A 89 0.38 -2.22 -18.01
N MET A 90 0.49 -0.89 -18.02
CA MET A 90 -0.28 -0.01 -17.11
C MET A 90 -1.72 0.23 -17.59
N ALA A 91 -2.02 -0.06 -18.87
CA ALA A 91 -3.37 0.02 -19.40
C ALA A 91 -4.34 -1.06 -18.83
N GLY A 92 -3.80 -2.07 -18.12
CA GLY A 92 -4.58 -3.18 -17.56
C GLY A 92 -5.03 -3.03 -16.10
N ARG A 93 -4.63 -1.97 -15.37
CA ARG A 93 -5.01 -1.80 -13.94
C ARG A 93 -6.29 -0.98 -13.74
N ARG A 94 -7.24 -1.08 -14.66
CA ARG A 94 -8.66 -0.89 -14.33
C ARG A 94 -9.26 -2.25 -14.06
N GLY A 95 -9.24 -2.67 -12.79
CA GLY A 95 -10.04 -3.76 -12.23
C GLY A 95 -9.96 -5.12 -12.94
N SER A 96 -9.20 -6.05 -12.37
CA SER A 96 -9.49 -7.47 -12.56
C SER A 96 -9.22 -8.23 -11.26
N SER A 97 -10.27 -8.39 -10.46
CA SER A 97 -10.32 -9.31 -9.32
C SER A 97 -10.58 -10.76 -9.74
N THR A 98 -10.43 -11.11 -11.03
CA THR A 98 -10.50 -12.49 -11.51
C THR A 98 -9.51 -12.69 -12.65
N GLY A 99 -8.26 -13.00 -12.33
CA GLY A 99 -7.20 -13.16 -13.33
C GLY A 99 -6.20 -14.23 -12.93
N ARG A 100 -6.61 -15.50 -13.06
CA ARG A 100 -5.71 -16.65 -13.15
C ARG A 100 -4.64 -16.31 -14.22
N PRO A 101 -3.33 -16.53 -13.97
CA PRO A 101 -2.29 -16.14 -14.91
C PRO A 101 -2.47 -16.89 -16.23
N HIS A 102 -2.79 -16.16 -17.31
CA HIS A 102 -2.79 -16.70 -18.65
C HIS A 102 -1.33 -16.76 -19.10
N ILE A 103 -0.66 -17.88 -18.81
CA ILE A 103 0.57 -18.27 -19.48
C ILE A 103 0.20 -18.40 -20.98
N PRO A 104 0.89 -17.73 -21.92
CA PRO A 104 0.78 -18.09 -23.32
C PRO A 104 1.55 -19.39 -23.53
N VAL A 105 0.90 -20.52 -23.20
CA VAL A 105 1.36 -21.81 -23.71
C VAL A 105 1.11 -21.78 -25.21
N LYS A 106 2.19 -21.53 -25.95
CA LYS A 106 2.27 -21.72 -27.38
C LYS A 106 2.12 -23.22 -27.63
N TRP A 107 0.90 -23.72 -27.71
CA TRP A 107 0.63 -25.05 -28.20
C TRP A 107 0.89 -25.04 -29.71
N THR A 108 2.07 -25.50 -30.12
CA THR A 108 2.26 -26.02 -31.47
C THR A 108 1.39 -27.25 -31.60
N ILE A 109 0.17 -27.07 -32.11
CA ILE A 109 -0.68 -28.18 -32.54
C ILE A 109 -0.05 -28.70 -33.83
N ASN A 110 0.61 -29.86 -33.73
CA ASN A 110 0.94 -30.66 -34.91
C ASN A 110 -0.38 -30.98 -35.61
N LYS A 111 -0.47 -30.58 -36.89
CA LYS A 111 -1.61 -30.87 -37.76
C LYS A 111 -1.58 -32.34 -38.14
N GLU A 112 -2.33 -33.15 -37.41
CA GLU A 112 -2.86 -34.46 -37.78
C GLU A 112 -3.67 -34.85 -36.55
N ASP A 113 -4.99 -34.62 -36.54
CA ASP A 113 -5.89 -35.70 -36.91
C ASP A 113 -7.26 -35.21 -37.38
N LYS A 114 -7.74 -35.93 -38.38
CA LYS A 114 -9.01 -35.75 -39.06
C LYS A 114 -10.18 -36.14 -38.16
N GLY A 115 -11.19 -35.27 -38.16
CA GLY A 115 -12.60 -35.68 -38.08
C GLY A 115 -13.13 -35.98 -36.67
N LYS A 116 -13.97 -35.08 -36.17
CA LYS A 116 -15.34 -35.40 -35.70
C LYS A 116 -16.07 -34.12 -35.31
N ALA A 117 -17.10 -33.80 -36.09
CA ALA A 117 -18.03 -32.73 -35.84
C ALA A 117 -18.79 -32.94 -34.51
N TRP A 118 -18.69 -31.99 -33.60
CA TRP A 118 -19.62 -31.86 -32.48
C TRP A 118 -20.31 -30.50 -32.57
N LYS A 119 -21.55 -30.53 -33.07
CA LYS A 119 -22.51 -29.44 -32.91
C LYS A 119 -22.77 -29.26 -31.42
N LYS A 120 -22.24 -28.20 -30.80
CA LYS A 120 -22.75 -27.71 -29.52
C LYS A 120 -23.56 -26.44 -29.75
N LYS A 121 -24.88 -26.61 -29.79
CA LYS A 121 -25.86 -25.57 -29.49
C LYS A 121 -25.54 -25.02 -28.09
N VAL A 122 -25.16 -23.76 -28.00
CA VAL A 122 -25.21 -22.99 -26.75
C VAL A 122 -26.07 -21.78 -27.01
N GLN A 123 -27.18 -21.71 -26.28
CA GLN A 123 -28.20 -20.67 -26.39
C GLN A 123 -27.64 -19.28 -26.00
N PRO A 124 -28.14 -18.18 -26.59
CA PRO A 124 -27.78 -16.84 -26.18
C PRO A 124 -28.56 -16.48 -24.91
N LYS A 125 -27.90 -16.49 -23.75
CA LYS A 125 -28.43 -15.79 -22.57
C LYS A 125 -28.20 -14.29 -22.78
N LEU A 126 -29.26 -13.63 -23.26
CA LEU A 126 -29.48 -12.20 -23.04
C LEU A 126 -29.32 -11.92 -21.53
N LEU A 127 -28.32 -11.13 -21.16
CA LEU A 127 -28.30 -10.44 -19.88
C LEU A 127 -28.00 -8.96 -20.13
N TRP A 128 -29.11 -8.23 -20.26
CA TRP A 128 -29.31 -6.79 -20.15
C TRP A 128 -28.04 -5.93 -19.99
N ARG A 129 -27.62 -5.36 -21.11
CA ARG A 129 -26.81 -4.13 -21.15
C ARG A 129 -27.73 -2.96 -20.79
N THR A 130 -27.87 -2.66 -19.50
CA THR A 130 -28.50 -1.41 -19.07
C THR A 130 -27.57 -0.26 -19.42
N LYS A 131 -27.99 0.52 -20.41
CA LYS A 131 -27.40 1.79 -20.81
C LYS A 131 -27.73 2.81 -19.70
N SER A 132 -26.91 2.87 -18.66
CA SER A 132 -27.12 3.77 -17.52
C SER A 132 -26.84 5.21 -17.95
N LYS A 133 -27.90 6.00 -18.05
CA LYS A 133 -27.83 7.47 -18.05
C LYS A 133 -27.29 7.91 -16.68
N GLY A 134 -26.06 8.41 -16.64
CA GLY A 134 -25.57 9.39 -15.65
C GLY A 134 -25.62 9.05 -14.16
N LEU A 135 -25.63 7.79 -13.75
CA LEU A 135 -25.52 7.43 -12.33
C LEU A 135 -24.05 7.55 -11.90
N THR A 136 -23.72 8.60 -11.15
CA THR A 136 -22.37 8.77 -10.58
C THR A 136 -22.08 7.66 -9.59
N GLU A 137 -21.26 6.70 -10.01
CA GLU A 137 -20.78 5.60 -9.19
C GLU A 137 -19.97 6.12 -7.99
N CYS A 138 -20.15 5.53 -6.81
CA CYS A 138 -19.50 5.98 -5.56
C CYS A 138 -17.97 6.14 -5.72
N ARG A 139 -17.34 5.15 -6.36
CA ARG A 139 -15.89 5.14 -6.64
C ARG A 139 -15.44 6.26 -7.57
N SER A 140 -16.29 6.67 -8.51
CA SER A 140 -15.99 7.77 -9.44
C SER A 140 -15.92 9.13 -8.74
N ARG A 141 -16.50 9.24 -7.54
CA ARG A 141 -16.40 10.43 -6.68
C ARG A 141 -15.35 10.30 -5.58
N HIS A 142 -14.45 9.33 -5.68
CA HIS A 142 -13.48 9.01 -4.61
C HIS A 142 -14.16 8.64 -3.27
N GLY A 143 -15.38 8.11 -3.36
CA GLY A 143 -16.11 7.59 -2.21
C GLY A 143 -15.79 6.13 -1.93
N GLU A 144 -16.05 5.72 -0.70
CA GLU A 144 -15.90 4.36 -0.20
C GLU A 144 -17.27 3.83 0.26
N CYS A 145 -17.58 2.59 -0.11
CA CYS A 145 -18.79 1.93 0.33
C CYS A 145 -18.59 1.40 1.75
N VAL A 146 -19.34 1.94 2.70
CA VAL A 146 -19.29 1.56 4.12
C VAL A 146 -20.63 0.98 4.55
N PRO A 147 -20.69 0.12 5.58
CA PRO A 147 -21.95 -0.41 6.08
C PRO A 147 -22.89 0.72 6.54
N LYS A 148 -24.22 0.58 6.36
CA LYS A 148 -25.20 1.57 6.84
C LYS A 148 -25.17 1.83 8.35
N SER A 149 -24.57 0.94 9.13
CA SER A 149 -24.33 1.13 10.57
C SER A 149 -23.23 2.17 10.84
N PHE A 150 -22.36 2.42 9.87
CA PHE A 150 -21.30 3.43 9.97
C PHE A 150 -21.89 4.82 9.68
N ARG A 151 -21.70 5.76 10.60
CA ARG A 151 -22.20 7.14 10.45
C ARG A 151 -21.13 8.02 9.80
N CYS A 152 -21.42 8.51 8.61
CA CYS A 152 -20.59 9.51 7.92
C CYS A 152 -21.08 10.91 8.28
N SER A 153 -20.20 11.92 8.16
CA SER A 153 -20.64 13.32 8.25
C SER A 153 -21.72 13.58 7.19
N PRO A 154 -22.79 14.34 7.49
CA PRO A 154 -23.87 14.62 6.53
C PRO A 154 -23.38 15.18 5.20
N ASP A 155 -22.31 15.98 5.23
CA ASP A 155 -21.71 16.61 4.04
C ASP A 155 -20.96 15.63 3.12
N LEU A 156 -20.60 14.46 3.65
CA LEU A 156 -19.86 13.42 2.93
C LEU A 156 -20.74 12.26 2.50
N HIS A 157 -22.00 12.24 2.93
CA HIS A 157 -22.94 11.17 2.66
C HIS A 157 -23.64 11.41 1.33
N VAL A 158 -23.52 10.46 0.40
CA VAL A 158 -24.19 10.53 -0.90
C VAL A 158 -25.26 9.45 -0.97
N SER A 159 -26.52 9.83 -0.75
CA SER A 159 -27.68 8.92 -0.77
C SER A 159 -27.94 8.30 -2.14
N ASP A 160 -27.63 9.04 -3.21
CA ASP A 160 -28.01 8.69 -4.58
C ASP A 160 -26.88 7.98 -5.34
N ALA A 161 -25.80 7.62 -4.63
CA ALA A 161 -24.67 6.94 -5.23
C ALA A 161 -25.03 5.49 -5.56
N THR A 162 -24.70 5.07 -6.77
CA THR A 162 -24.82 3.67 -7.18
C THR A 162 -23.48 2.97 -7.13
N GLY A 163 -23.51 1.63 -7.06
CA GLY A 163 -22.31 0.79 -7.02
C GLY A 163 -21.94 0.26 -5.63
N CYS A 164 -22.65 0.66 -4.57
CA CYS A 164 -22.55 0.03 -3.25
C CYS A 164 -23.63 -1.04 -3.08
N GLY A 165 -23.39 -2.03 -2.20
CA GLY A 165 -24.36 -3.08 -1.89
C GLY A 165 -25.61 -2.59 -1.16
N PHE A 166 -26.66 -3.41 -1.10
CA PHE A 166 -27.95 -3.05 -0.48
C PHE A 166 -27.88 -2.62 1.00
N LYS A 167 -26.83 -3.03 1.71
CA LYS A 167 -26.57 -2.72 3.13
C LYS A 167 -25.42 -1.71 3.33
N GLU A 168 -24.97 -1.09 2.25
CA GLU A 168 -23.89 -0.13 2.27
C GLU A 168 -24.41 1.26 1.89
N THR A 169 -23.63 2.27 2.23
CA THR A 169 -23.79 3.65 1.79
C THR A 169 -22.47 4.19 1.28
N CYS A 170 -22.51 5.20 0.41
CA CYS A 170 -21.32 5.84 -0.13
C CYS A 170 -20.89 7.02 0.73
N CYS A 171 -19.64 7.00 1.19
CA CYS A 171 -19.06 8.10 1.94
C CYS A 171 -17.80 8.65 1.27
N LEU A 172 -17.76 9.96 1.07
CA LEU A 172 -16.64 10.64 0.42
C LEU A 172 -15.42 10.70 1.36
N ARG A 173 -14.21 10.47 0.81
CA ARG A 173 -12.96 10.69 1.54
C ARG A 173 -12.61 12.18 1.48
N ILE A 174 -12.55 12.84 2.64
CA ILE A 174 -11.92 14.17 2.72
C ILE A 174 -10.41 13.97 2.52
N PRO A 175 -9.77 14.61 1.53
CA PRO A 175 -8.33 14.65 1.47
C PRO A 175 -7.82 15.42 2.69
N MET A 176 -7.00 14.79 3.53
CA MET A 176 -6.39 15.41 4.72
C MET A 176 -5.42 16.57 4.39
N HIS A 177 -5.30 16.98 3.13
CA HIS A 177 -4.44 18.07 2.66
C HIS A 177 -5.18 19.38 2.38
N ALA A 178 -6.44 19.52 2.81
CA ALA A 178 -7.28 20.69 2.53
C ALA A 178 -7.49 21.62 3.75
N MET A 179 -6.62 21.56 4.76
CA MET A 179 -6.64 22.45 5.93
C MET A 179 -5.39 23.31 5.98
#